data_AF-A0A2N5S4H7-F1
#
_entry.id   AF-A0A2N5S4H7-F1
#
_cell.length_a   1.000
_cell.length_b   1.000
_cell.length_c   1.000
_cell.angle_alpha   90.00
_cell.angle_beta   90.00
_cell.angle_gamma   90.00
#
_symmetry.space_group_name_H-M   'P 1'
#
loop_
_entity.id
_entity.type
_entity.pdbx_description
1 polymer ?
#
loop_
_entity_poly.entity_id
_entity_poly.type
_entity_poly.pdbx_seq_one_letter_code
_entity_poly.pdbx_strand_id
1 'polypeptide(L)'
;MNSTENTSAKDLKVLEICKLLRTPPPIKLTPKQFISHFLTSNHSEVAYLRRYWRQETGIESSVNLLYVLRNEITKTATGTSAWHS
;
A
#
# COMPACT_ATOMS: atom_id res chain seq x y z
N MET A 1 17.61 -21.93 18.28
CA MET A 1 18.39 -21.34 17.18
C MET A 1 17.52 -20.26 16.56
N ASN A 2 17.73 -19.00 16.95
CA ASN A 2 16.97 -17.87 16.41
C ASN A 2 17.65 -17.44 15.12
N SER A 3 17.07 -17.81 13.99
CA SER A 3 17.44 -17.26 12.69
C SER A 3 17.21 -15.75 12.76
N THR A 4 18.30 -14.98 12.76
CA THR A 4 18.27 -13.56 12.44
C THR A 4 17.70 -13.44 11.03
N GLU A 5 16.40 -13.17 10.91
CA GLU A 5 15.80 -12.75 9.65
C GLU A 5 16.62 -11.56 9.16
N ASN A 6 17.26 -11.73 8.00
CA ASN A 6 17.97 -10.67 7.29
C ASN A 6 16.92 -9.66 6.77
N THR A 7 16.39 -8.85 7.69
CA THR A 7 15.35 -7.86 7.44
C THR A 7 15.97 -6.72 6.66
N SER A 8 15.51 -6.49 5.43
CA SER A 8 16.09 -5.43 4.60
C SER A 8 15.75 -4.04 5.17
N ALA A 9 16.54 -3.02 4.80
CA ALA A 9 16.21 -1.63 5.15
C ALA A 9 14.82 -1.21 4.65
N LYS A 10 14.34 -1.80 3.55
CA LYS A 10 12.97 -1.59 3.03
C LYS A 10 11.93 -2.19 3.97
N ASP A 11 12.16 -3.40 4.47
CA ASP A 11 11.24 -4.08 5.39
C ASP A 11 11.13 -3.31 6.71
N LEU A 12 12.25 -2.82 7.25
CA LEU A 12 12.24 -1.94 8.43
C LEU A 12 11.37 -0.71 8.19
N LYS A 13 11.49 -0.07 7.02
CA LYS A 13 10.70 1.12 6.70
C LYS A 13 9.21 0.82 6.56
N VAL A 14 8.86 -0.30 5.95
CA VAL A 14 7.47 -0.75 5.84
C VAL A 14 6.87 -1.03 7.22
N LEU A 15 7.63 -1.68 8.10
CA LEU A 15 7.20 -1.97 9.47
C LEU A 15 6.97 -0.68 10.28
N GLU A 16 7.82 0.33 10.15
CA GLU A 16 7.62 1.65 10.77
C GLU A 16 6.31 2.30 10.33
N ILE A 17 6.04 2.34 9.02
CA ILE A 17 4.81 2.93 8.47
C ILE A 17 3.59 2.14 8.94
N CYS A 18 3.63 0.81 8.92
CA CYS A 18 2.55 -0.03 9.41
C CYS A 18 2.25 0.19 10.89
N LYS A 19 3.28 0.41 11.72
CA LYS A 19 3.10 0.79 13.14
C LYS A 19 2.46 2.16 13.26
N LEU A 20 2.92 3.15 12.50
CA LEU A 20 2.37 4.50 12.48
C LEU A 20 0.88 4.52 12.13
N LEU A 21 0.47 3.80 11.09
CA LEU A 21 -0.93 3.70 10.67
C LEU A 21 -1.83 3.04 11.74
N ARG A 22 -1.24 2.14 12.53
CA ARG A 22 -1.91 1.42 13.61
C ARG A 22 -1.88 2.15 14.96
N THR A 23 -1.21 3.29 15.06
CA THR A 23 -1.14 4.08 16.30
C THR A 23 -2.56 4.42 16.78
N PRO A 24 -2.87 4.24 18.08
CA PRO A 24 -4.18 4.54 18.66
C PRO A 24 -4.57 6.04 18.55
N PRO A 25 -5.83 6.41 18.86
CA PRO A 25 -6.62 7.58 18.39
C PRO A 25 -5.94 8.96 18.24
N PRO A 26 -6.49 9.88 17.40
CA PRO A 26 -7.90 9.92 16.94
C PRO A 26 -8.23 9.12 15.67
N ILE A 27 -7.25 8.75 14.84
CA ILE A 27 -7.51 8.09 13.55
C ILE A 27 -6.58 6.89 13.38
N LYS A 28 -7.17 5.69 13.30
CA LYS A 28 -6.47 4.45 12.95
C LYS A 28 -6.76 4.11 11.50
N LEU A 29 -5.71 3.84 10.72
CA LEU A 29 -5.83 3.41 9.33
C LEU A 29 -5.22 2.03 9.15
N THR A 30 -5.89 1.16 8.41
CA THR A 30 -5.23 0.01 7.78
C THR A 30 -4.44 0.47 6.56
N PRO A 31 -3.41 -0.27 6.10
CA PRO A 31 -2.71 0.05 4.85
C PRO A 31 -3.66 0.22 3.65
N LYS A 32 -4.73 -0.58 3.57
CA LYS A 32 -5.75 -0.46 2.51
C LYS A 32 -6.52 0.85 2.60
N GLN A 33 -6.96 1.25 3.79
CA GLN A 33 -7.64 2.52 4.01
C GLN A 33 -6.72 3.71 3.72
N PHE A 34 -5.43 3.61 4.08
CA PHE A 34 -4.43 4.61 3.73
C PHE A 34 -4.32 4.78 2.22
N ILE A 35 -4.09 3.69 1.47
CA ILE A 35 -3.96 3.75 0.00
C ILE A 35 -5.25 4.33 -0.62
N SER A 36 -6.42 3.85 -0.19
CA SER A 36 -7.70 4.36 -0.70
C SER A 36 -7.86 5.86 -0.44
N HIS A 37 -7.64 6.31 0.79
CA HIS A 37 -7.76 7.73 1.15
C HIS A 37 -6.71 8.59 0.43
N PHE A 38 -5.47 8.11 0.32
CA PHE A 38 -4.41 8.78 -0.42
C PHE A 38 -4.80 8.98 -1.89
N LEU A 39 -5.47 8.01 -2.52
CA LEU A 39 -5.87 8.08 -3.92
C LEU A 39 -7.10 8.96 -4.18
N THR A 40 -8.04 9.04 -3.23
CA THR A 40 -9.33 9.74 -3.42
C THR A 40 -9.42 11.10 -2.72
N SER A 41 -8.51 11.43 -1.81
CA SER A 41 -8.57 12.68 -1.04
C SER A 41 -8.36 13.92 -1.92
N ASN A 42 -9.20 14.93 -1.71
CA ASN A 42 -9.10 16.25 -2.32
C ASN A 42 -8.26 17.24 -1.50
N HIS A 43 -7.68 16.79 -0.37
CA HIS A 43 -6.77 17.63 0.41
C HIS A 43 -5.57 18.04 -0.45
N SER A 44 -5.25 19.34 -0.48
CA SER A 44 -4.27 19.92 -1.41
C SER A 44 -2.90 19.26 -1.33
N GLU A 45 -2.38 19.04 -0.12
CA GLU A 45 -1.08 18.37 0.09
C GLU A 45 -1.10 16.91 -0.36
N VAL A 46 -2.20 16.19 -0.11
CA VAL A 46 -2.33 14.80 -0.53
C VAL A 46 -2.42 14.71 -2.05
N ALA A 47 -3.18 15.62 -2.68
CA ALA A 47 -3.26 15.72 -4.13
C ALA A 47 -1.90 16.06 -4.76
N TYR A 48 -1.13 16.96 -4.12
CA TYR A 48 0.22 17.29 -4.54
C TYR A 48 1.14 16.07 -4.47
N LEU A 49 1.14 15.29 -3.39
CA LEU A 49 1.95 14.07 -3.28
C LEU A 49 1.49 12.97 -4.25
N ARG A 50 0.19 12.86 -4.50
CA ARG A 50 -0.36 11.90 -5.46
C ARG A 50 0.05 12.20 -6.90
N ARG A 51 0.40 13.45 -7.24
CA ARG A 51 0.79 13.82 -8.61
C ARG A 51 2.00 13.02 -9.13
N TYR A 52 2.90 12.59 -8.23
CA TYR A 52 4.07 11.79 -8.60
C TYR A 52 3.71 10.42 -9.17
N TRP A 53 2.52 9.89 -8.86
CA TRP A 53 2.02 8.63 -9.43
C TRP A 53 1.56 8.78 -10.88
N ARG A 54 1.24 10.00 -11.30
CA ARG A 54 0.71 10.33 -12.64
C ARG A 54 1.78 10.84 -13.60
N GLN A 55 3.01 11.01 -13.12
CA GLN A 55 4.14 11.39 -13.97
C GLN A 55 4.61 10.19 -14.78
N GLU A 56 5.25 10.43 -15.91
CA GLU A 56 5.73 9.37 -16.83
C GLU A 56 6.57 8.31 -16.11
N THR A 57 7.47 8.73 -15.22
CA THR A 57 8.29 7.83 -14.37
C THR A 57 7.50 7.13 -13.26
N GLY A 58 6.34 7.67 -12.88
CA GLY A 58 5.46 7.12 -11.84
C GLY A 58 4.39 6.17 -12.37
N ILE A 59 3.97 6.30 -13.63
CA ILE A 59 2.90 5.48 -14.23
C ILE A 59 3.30 4.00 -14.24
N GLU A 60 4.52 3.68 -14.65
CA GLU A 60 4.99 2.29 -14.71
C GLU A 60 4.96 1.63 -13.32
N SER A 61 5.50 2.30 -12.30
CA SER A 61 5.49 1.79 -10.92
C SER A 61 4.07 1.70 -10.34
N SER A 62 3.17 2.62 -10.71
CA SER A 62 1.76 2.59 -10.30
C SER A 62 1.01 1.41 -10.94
N VAL A 63 1.25 1.13 -12.22
CA VAL A 63 0.71 -0.05 -12.92
C VAL A 63 1.26 -1.34 -12.29
N ASN A 64 2.56 -1.39 -11.99
CA ASN A 64 3.16 -2.52 -11.30
C ASN A 64 2.52 -2.77 -9.92
N LEU A 65 2.20 -1.70 -9.17
CA LEU A 65 1.48 -1.84 -7.90
C LEU A 65 0.10 -2.49 -8.08
N LEU A 66 -0.65 -2.16 -9.13
CA LEU A 66 -1.94 -2.80 -9.43
C LEU A 66 -1.77 -4.30 -9.69
N TYR A 67 -0.73 -4.71 -10.42
CA TYR A 67 -0.43 -6.12 -10.63
C TYR A 67 -0.05 -6.83 -9.33
N VAL A 68 0.78 -6.22 -8.49
CA VAL A 68 1.14 -6.78 -7.18
C VAL A 68 -0.10 -6.95 -6.30
N LEU A 69 -0.98 -5.95 -6.26
CA LEU A 69 -2.24 -6.00 -5.50
C LEU A 69 -3.17 -7.11 -6.01
N ARG A 70 -3.37 -7.19 -7.33
CA ARG A 70 -4.16 -8.26 -7.95
C ARG A 70 -3.60 -9.62 -7.57
N ASN A 71 -2.31 -9.83 -7.78
CA ASN A 71 -1.66 -11.10 -7.53
C ASN A 71 -1.79 -11.52 -6.05
N GLU A 72 -1.68 -10.58 -5.11
CA GLU A 72 -1.89 -10.86 -3.69
C GLU A 72 -3.33 -11.30 -3.40
N ILE A 73 -4.33 -10.62 -3.97
CA ILE A 73 -5.75 -10.94 -3.79
C ILE A 73 -6.08 -12.31 -4.38
N THR A 74 -5.58 -12.59 -5.59
CA THR A 74 -5.88 -13.84 -6.33
C THR A 74 -5.06 -15.05 -5.88
N LYS A 75 -4.33 -14.97 -4.75
CA LYS A 75 -3.66 -16.14 -4.14
C LYS A 75 -4.63 -17.19 -3.62
N THR A 76 -5.89 -16.82 -3.41
CA THR A 76 -6.92 -17.71 -2.85
C THR A 76 -8.08 -17.87 -3.82
N ALA A 77 -8.76 -19.02 -3.81
CA ALA A 77 -9.94 -19.25 -4.65
C ALA A 77 -11.03 -18.21 -4.40
N THR A 78 -11.26 -17.84 -3.14
CA THR A 78 -12.20 -16.76 -2.75
C THR A 78 -11.79 -15.42 -3.34
N GLY A 79 -10.51 -15.05 -3.22
CA GLY A 79 -10.01 -13.78 -3.76
C GLY A 79 -10.04 -13.73 -5.28
N THR A 80 -9.74 -14.84 -5.97
CA THR A 80 -9.88 -14.96 -7.43
C THR A 80 -11.33 -14.78 -7.86
N SER A 81 -12.26 -15.46 -7.19
CA SER A 81 -13.69 -15.33 -7.48
C SER A 81 -14.17 -13.89 -7.30
N ALA A 82 -13.74 -13.22 -6.22
CA ALA A 82 -14.08 -11.82 -5.94
C ALA A 82 -13.43 -10.80 -6.89
N TRP A 83 -12.29 -11.13 -7.52
CA TRP A 83 -11.66 -10.25 -8.51
C TRP A 83 -12.34 -10.31 -9.88
N HIS A 84 -12.94 -11.46 -10.21
CA HIS A 84 -13.59 -11.72 -11.50
C HIS A 84 -15.12 -11.51 -11.50
N SER A 85 -15.71 -11.21 -10.33
CA SER A 85 -17.12 -10.84 -10.16
C SER A 85 -17.36 -9.38 -10.51
#